data_AF-A0A518AYZ4-F1
#
_entry.id   AF-A0A518AYZ4-F1
#
_cell.length_a   1.000
_cell.length_b   1.000
_cell.length_c   1.000
_cell.angle_alpha   90.00
_cell.angle_beta   90.00
_cell.angle_gamma   90.00
#
_symmetry.space_group_name_H-M   'P 1'
#
loop_
_entity.id
_entity.type
_entity.pdbx_description
1 polymer ?
#
loop_
_entity_poly.entity_id
_entity_poly.type
_entity_poly.pdbx_seq_one_letter_code
_entity_poly.pdbx_strand_id
1 'polypeptide(L)'
;MAKKRNYRATLKQLNLRLRHLNEQAEARVEGLNEQFRALHATGMLHNLVLLGSVILSRPYGVGGPFDSGQSIQAALSLRAGVGAIYWDTEDAATLADDPDGYEREASGRVVPFEECEPAVRALLYSCIPDLVERMIKEIDRAEGKHE
;
A
#
# COMPACT_ATOMS: atom_id res chain seq x y z
N MET A 1 -29.68 -32.86 -11.40
CA MET A 1 -29.90 -31.42 -11.14
C MET A 1 -29.53 -30.94 -9.72
N ALA A 2 -29.46 -31.81 -8.70
CA ALA A 2 -29.13 -31.41 -7.32
C ALA A 2 -27.72 -30.80 -7.12
N LYS A 3 -26.68 -31.30 -7.82
CA LYS A 3 -25.30 -30.77 -7.74
C LYS A 3 -25.18 -29.29 -8.16
N LYS A 4 -25.85 -28.86 -9.23
CA LYS A 4 -25.84 -27.45 -9.70
C LYS A 4 -26.44 -26.47 -8.68
N ARG A 5 -27.44 -26.90 -7.90
CA ARG A 5 -28.08 -26.07 -6.85
C ARG A 5 -27.14 -25.88 -5.64
N ASN A 6 -26.29 -26.86 -5.36
CA ASN A 6 -25.31 -26.80 -4.27
C ASN A 6 -24.19 -25.79 -4.56
N TYR A 7 -23.57 -25.82 -5.76
CA TYR A 7 -22.51 -24.87 -6.12
C TYR A 7 -22.95 -23.40 -6.07
N ARG A 8 -24.18 -23.08 -6.47
CA ARG A 8 -24.69 -21.71 -6.42
C ARG A 8 -24.85 -21.21 -4.97
N ALA A 9 -25.25 -22.07 -4.05
CA ALA A 9 -25.34 -21.74 -2.63
C ALA A 9 -23.95 -21.53 -2.02
N THR A 10 -23.00 -22.42 -2.33
CA THR A 10 -21.60 -22.29 -1.89
C THR A 10 -20.95 -21.01 -2.39
N LEU A 11 -21.12 -20.67 -3.68
CA LEU A 11 -20.57 -19.44 -4.24
C LEU A 11 -21.17 -18.18 -3.58
N LYS A 12 -22.46 -18.19 -3.27
CA LYS A 12 -23.10 -17.08 -2.53
C LYS A 12 -22.51 -16.94 -1.14
N GLN A 13 -22.36 -18.05 -0.41
CA GLN A 13 -21.79 -18.02 0.94
C GLN A 13 -20.33 -17.55 0.93
N LEU A 14 -19.54 -18.02 -0.04
CA LEU A 14 -18.16 -17.56 -0.23
C LEU A 14 -18.12 -16.07 -0.53
N ASN A 15 -18.96 -15.57 -1.44
CA ASN A 15 -19.01 -14.15 -1.79
C ASN A 15 -19.37 -13.27 -0.57
N LEU A 16 -20.35 -13.68 0.23
CA LEU A 16 -20.71 -12.98 1.47
C LEU A 16 -19.54 -12.95 2.46
N ARG A 17 -18.84 -14.08 2.64
CA ARG A 17 -17.69 -14.16 3.52
C ARG A 17 -16.55 -13.25 3.04
N LEU A 18 -16.27 -13.24 1.74
CA LEU A 18 -15.24 -12.37 1.15
C LEU A 18 -15.56 -10.89 1.35
N ARG A 19 -16.83 -10.49 1.16
CA ARG A 19 -17.27 -9.11 1.43
C ARG A 19 -17.04 -8.71 2.88
N HIS A 20 -17.50 -9.55 3.80
CA HIS A 20 -17.34 -9.28 5.24
C HIS A 20 -15.86 -9.17 5.65
N LEU A 21 -15.00 -10.05 5.14
CA LEU A 21 -13.56 -9.97 5.40
C LEU A 21 -12.94 -8.72 4.80
N ASN A 22 -13.37 -8.30 3.61
CA ASN A 22 -12.88 -7.07 3.00
C ASN A 22 -13.31 -5.84 3.80
N GLU A 23 -14.57 -5.76 4.22
CA GLU A 23 -15.07 -4.66 5.08
C GLU A 23 -14.27 -4.56 6.39
N GLN A 24 -13.98 -5.69 7.03
CA GLN A 24 -13.14 -5.71 8.24
C GLN A 24 -11.70 -5.29 7.95
N ALA A 25 -11.14 -5.67 6.81
CA ALA A 25 -9.80 -5.26 6.42
C ALA A 25 -9.75 -3.75 6.19
N GLU A 26 -10.67 -3.18 5.41
CA GLU A 26 -10.75 -1.73 5.15
C GLU A 26 -10.86 -0.93 6.45
N ALA A 27 -11.78 -1.32 7.36
CA ALA A 27 -11.94 -0.64 8.65
C ALA A 27 -10.67 -0.69 9.53
N ARG A 28 -9.89 -1.79 9.44
CA ARG A 28 -8.61 -1.88 10.17
C ARG A 28 -7.54 -0.99 9.57
N VAL A 29 -7.50 -0.86 8.24
CA VAL A 29 -6.56 0.05 7.57
C VAL A 29 -6.88 1.49 7.93
N GLU A 30 -8.16 1.86 7.97
CA GLU A 30 -8.60 3.18 8.41
C GLU A 30 -8.13 3.50 9.83
N GLY A 31 -8.40 2.61 10.79
CA GLY A 31 -7.95 2.79 12.17
C GLY A 31 -6.42 2.86 12.32
N LEU A 32 -5.68 2.13 11.49
CA LEU A 32 -4.22 2.21 11.43
C LEU A 32 -3.75 3.57 10.87
N ASN A 33 -4.38 4.05 9.80
CA ASN A 33 -4.06 5.35 9.20
C ASN A 33 -4.33 6.51 10.16
N GLU A 34 -5.38 6.42 10.99
CA GLU A 34 -5.64 7.38 12.07
C GLU A 34 -4.50 7.40 13.10
N GLN A 35 -3.99 6.24 13.52
CA GLN A 35 -2.88 6.15 14.46
C GLN A 35 -1.60 6.76 13.89
N PHE A 36 -1.29 6.51 12.61
CA PHE A 36 -0.13 7.13 11.96
C PHE A 36 -0.26 8.64 11.84
N ARG A 37 -1.45 9.17 11.53
CA ARG A 37 -1.70 10.62 11.51
C ARG A 37 -1.56 11.24 12.89
N ALA A 38 -2.03 10.56 13.94
CA ALA A 38 -1.83 11.00 15.32
C ALA A 38 -0.34 11.03 15.69
N LEU A 39 0.42 10.02 15.29
CA LEU A 39 1.87 9.97 15.48
C LEU A 39 2.59 11.08 14.69
N HIS A 40 2.18 11.35 13.46
CA HIS A 40 2.70 12.47 12.67
C HIS A 40 2.50 13.81 13.38
N ALA A 41 1.34 14.00 14.00
CA ALA A 41 0.99 15.24 14.70
C ALA A 41 1.86 15.52 15.94
N THR A 42 2.55 14.51 16.50
CA THR A 42 3.48 14.72 17.61
C THR A 42 4.78 15.40 17.18
N GLY A 43 5.11 15.36 15.88
CA GLY A 43 6.35 15.91 15.33
C GLY A 43 7.61 15.11 15.68
N MET A 44 7.48 13.97 16.37
CA MET A 44 8.64 13.15 16.78
C MET A 44 9.34 12.50 15.58
N LEU A 45 8.59 12.21 14.51
CA LEU A 45 9.10 11.60 13.29
C LEU A 45 8.80 12.51 12.10
N HIS A 46 9.85 13.00 11.45
CA HIS A 46 9.76 13.91 10.30
C HIS A 46 9.49 13.08 9.04
N ASN A 47 8.48 13.47 8.23
CA ASN A 47 8.17 12.99 6.86
C ASN A 47 8.66 11.57 6.49
N LEU A 48 8.50 10.59 7.38
CA LEU A 48 8.99 9.25 7.17
C LEU A 48 8.05 8.53 6.20
N VAL A 49 8.65 7.92 5.18
CA VAL A 49 7.97 7.14 4.16
C VAL A 49 8.72 5.83 4.00
N LEU A 50 7.98 4.73 4.13
CA LEU A 50 8.50 3.39 3.94
C LEU A 50 7.96 2.83 2.64
N LEU A 51 8.87 2.49 1.75
CA LEU A 51 8.57 1.82 0.50
C LEU A 51 8.53 0.32 0.71
N GLY A 52 7.41 -0.29 0.31
CA GLY A 52 7.17 -1.73 0.34
C GLY A 52 7.53 -2.40 -0.99
N SER A 53 7.01 -3.61 -1.17
CA SER A 53 7.15 -4.35 -2.42
C SER A 53 6.33 -3.71 -3.56
N VAL A 54 6.78 -3.93 -4.79
CA VAL A 54 5.97 -3.70 -5.98
C VAL A 54 4.83 -4.71 -5.98
N ILE A 55 3.60 -4.22 -5.93
CA ILE A 55 2.39 -5.04 -5.82
C ILE A 55 1.73 -5.29 -7.18
N LEU A 56 1.98 -4.42 -8.16
CA LEU A 56 1.48 -4.60 -9.53
C LEU A 56 2.42 -3.92 -10.52
N SER A 57 2.71 -4.62 -11.62
CA SER A 57 3.34 -4.03 -12.80
C SER A 57 2.45 -4.29 -14.00
N ARG A 58 2.09 -3.24 -14.75
CA ARG A 58 1.22 -3.35 -15.93
C ARG A 58 1.68 -2.41 -17.04
N PRO A 59 1.58 -2.81 -18.33
CA PRO A 59 1.74 -1.86 -19.43
C PRO A 59 0.58 -0.86 -19.46
N TYR A 60 0.80 0.34 -20.01
CA TYR A 60 -0.27 1.35 -20.16
C TYR A 60 -1.33 0.96 -21.20
N GLY A 61 -0.97 0.09 -22.16
CA GLY A 61 -1.86 -0.40 -23.20
C GLY A 61 -1.87 -1.92 -23.29
N VAL A 62 -3.01 -2.50 -23.68
CA VAL A 62 -3.13 -3.93 -23.99
C VAL A 62 -2.30 -4.22 -25.25
N GLY A 63 -1.19 -4.94 -25.10
CA GLY A 63 -0.26 -5.25 -26.20
C GLY A 63 0.73 -4.12 -26.53
N GLY A 64 0.86 -3.11 -25.67
CA GLY A 64 1.91 -2.09 -25.80
C GLY A 64 3.32 -2.66 -25.59
N PRO A 65 4.37 -1.96 -26.05
CA PRO A 65 5.74 -2.38 -25.84
C PRO A 65 6.09 -2.41 -24.33
N PHE A 66 6.98 -3.32 -23.93
CA PHE A 66 7.40 -3.52 -22.53
C PHE A 66 8.21 -2.36 -21.95
N ASP A 67 8.58 -1.38 -22.78
CA ASP A 67 9.36 -0.19 -22.41
C ASP A 67 8.51 0.95 -21.83
N SER A 68 7.18 0.80 -21.82
CA SER A 68 6.24 1.80 -21.31
C SER A 68 5.15 1.14 -20.45
N GLY A 69 5.30 1.28 -19.14
CA GLY A 69 4.40 0.70 -18.15
C GLY A 69 4.36 1.46 -16.83
N GLN A 70 3.50 0.97 -15.95
CA GLN A 70 3.29 1.50 -14.63
C GLN A 70 3.64 0.43 -13.60
N SER A 71 4.45 0.82 -12.62
CA SER A 71 4.74 0.02 -11.43
C SER A 71 4.02 0.64 -10.24
N ILE A 72 3.27 -0.18 -9.52
CA ILE A 72 2.54 0.23 -8.31
C ILE A 72 3.24 -0.41 -7.13
N GLN A 73 3.74 0.43 -6.24
CA GLN A 73 4.48 0.02 -5.06
C GLN A 73 3.70 0.34 -3.80
N ALA A 74 3.67 -0.61 -2.85
CA ALA A 74 3.08 -0.35 -1.55
C ALA A 74 3.90 0.71 -0.81
N ALA A 75 3.24 1.61 -0.09
CA ALA A 75 3.89 2.62 0.71
C ALA A 75 3.19 2.80 2.06
N LEU A 76 3.95 3.22 3.05
CA LEU A 76 3.42 3.63 4.35
C LEU A 76 4.08 4.94 4.73
N SER A 77 3.27 5.97 4.99
CA SER A 77 3.76 7.26 5.47
C SER A 77 3.00 7.71 6.70
N LEU A 78 3.62 8.51 7.54
CA LEU A 78 2.95 9.04 8.74
C LEU A 78 1.81 10.00 8.40
N ARG A 79 1.93 10.74 7.29
CA ARG A 79 0.92 11.72 6.85
C ARG A 79 -0.29 11.07 6.19
N ALA A 80 -0.08 10.13 5.27
CA ALA A 80 -1.15 9.52 4.48
C ALA A 80 -1.57 8.13 5.00
N GLY A 81 -0.80 7.53 5.90
CA GLY A 81 -0.99 6.14 6.32
C GLY A 81 -0.49 5.15 5.27
N VAL A 82 -1.13 3.98 5.21
CA VAL A 82 -0.95 2.98 4.15
C VAL A 82 -1.49 3.54 2.83
N GLY A 83 -0.76 3.28 1.75
CA GLY A 83 -1.12 3.72 0.42
C GLY A 83 -0.29 3.04 -0.66
N ALA A 84 -0.31 3.61 -1.85
CA ALA A 84 0.51 3.16 -2.97
C ALA A 84 1.19 4.35 -3.66
N ILE A 85 2.32 4.08 -4.31
CA ILE A 85 2.95 5.00 -5.24
C ILE A 85 2.87 4.40 -6.63
N TYR A 86 2.52 5.25 -7.59
CA TYR A 86 2.40 4.91 -9.00
C TYR A 86 3.62 5.48 -9.72
N TRP A 87 4.53 4.60 -10.10
CA TRP A 87 5.74 4.93 -10.83
C TRP A 87 5.52 4.74 -12.32
N ASP A 88 5.86 5.75 -13.11
CA ASP A 88 6.10 5.54 -14.53
C ASP A 88 7.45 4.81 -14.73
N THR A 89 7.63 4.16 -15.89
CA THR A 89 8.88 3.52 -16.27
C THR A 89 10.03 4.54 -16.36
N GLU A 90 9.74 5.76 -16.78
CA GLU A 90 10.71 6.87 -16.79
C GLU A 90 11.09 7.32 -15.37
N ASP A 91 10.13 7.40 -14.44
CA ASP A 91 10.40 7.71 -13.03
C ASP A 91 11.27 6.62 -12.39
N ALA A 92 10.93 5.35 -12.62
CA ALA A 92 11.65 4.22 -12.07
C ALA A 92 13.09 4.14 -12.60
N ALA A 93 13.31 4.44 -13.88
CA ALA A 93 14.64 4.49 -14.47
C ALA A 93 15.47 5.66 -13.92
N THR A 94 14.86 6.84 -13.79
CA THR A 94 15.53 8.04 -13.28
C THR A 94 15.95 7.89 -11.82
N LEU A 95 15.11 7.25 -11.00
CA LEU A 95 15.35 7.11 -9.57
C LEU A 95 16.25 5.91 -9.22
N ALA A 96 16.47 4.98 -10.15
CA ALA A 96 17.44 3.90 -9.98
C ALA A 96 18.89 4.42 -9.81
N ASP A 97 19.17 5.60 -10.35
CA ASP A 97 20.50 6.24 -10.31
C ASP A 97 20.69 7.17 -9.08
N ASP A 98 19.63 7.45 -8.31
CA ASP A 98 19.68 8.29 -7.09
C ASP A 98 18.76 7.74 -5.97
N PRO A 99 19.31 6.86 -5.09
CA PRO A 99 18.56 6.28 -3.97
C PRO A 99 18.01 7.31 -2.97
N ASP A 100 18.74 8.42 -2.74
CA ASP A 100 18.33 9.47 -1.79
C ASP A 100 17.24 10.37 -2.40
N GLY A 101 17.24 10.51 -3.73
CA GLY A 101 16.16 11.13 -4.50
C GLY A 101 14.85 10.32 -4.42
N TYR A 102 14.96 8.99 -4.42
CA TYR A 102 13.81 8.08 -4.41
C TYR A 102 12.90 8.24 -3.19
N GLU A 103 13.46 8.29 -1.99
CA GLU A 103 12.68 8.47 -0.75
C GLU A 103 12.09 9.87 -0.65
N ARG A 104 12.83 10.89 -1.12
CA ARG A 104 12.36 12.28 -1.11
C ARG A 104 11.17 12.48 -2.04
N GLU A 105 11.24 11.95 -3.26
CA GLU A 105 10.14 12.00 -4.21
C GLU A 105 8.94 11.15 -3.77
N ALA A 106 9.19 9.97 -3.19
CA ALA A 106 8.15 9.09 -2.70
C ALA A 106 7.21 9.78 -1.72
N SER A 107 7.73 10.67 -0.86
CA SER A 107 6.93 11.39 0.14
C SER A 107 5.81 12.26 -0.42
N GLY A 108 5.99 12.81 -1.62
CA GLY A 108 4.98 13.61 -2.30
C GLY A 108 4.02 12.80 -3.18
N ARG A 109 4.32 11.51 -3.42
CA ARG A 109 3.63 10.67 -4.41
C ARG A 109 2.75 9.58 -3.79
N VAL A 110 2.68 9.48 -2.45
CA VAL A 110 1.83 8.49 -1.78
C VAL A 110 0.36 8.83 -2.01
N VAL A 111 -0.33 7.94 -2.73
CA VAL A 111 -1.79 7.94 -2.85
C VAL A 111 -2.36 7.19 -1.64
N PRO A 112 -3.21 7.82 -0.80
CA PRO A 112 -3.83 7.18 0.35
C PRO A 112 -4.62 5.93 -0.02
N PHE A 113 -4.72 4.96 0.90
CA PHE A 113 -5.43 3.70 0.69
C PHE A 113 -6.86 3.91 0.18
N GLU A 114 -7.60 4.87 0.73
CA GLU A 114 -8.98 5.18 0.35
C GLU A 114 -9.13 5.70 -1.08
N GLU A 115 -8.08 6.31 -1.64
CA GLU A 115 -8.04 6.86 -3.00
C GLU A 115 -7.51 5.85 -4.03
N CYS A 116 -6.93 4.74 -3.57
CA CYS A 116 -6.40 3.69 -4.45
C CYS A 116 -7.51 2.94 -5.20
N GLU A 117 -7.20 2.46 -6.41
CA GLU A 117 -8.07 1.56 -7.17
C GLU A 117 -8.44 0.32 -6.33
N PRO A 118 -9.67 -0.23 -6.41
CA PRO A 118 -10.08 -1.39 -5.61
C PRO A 118 -9.16 -2.60 -5.72
N ALA A 119 -8.60 -2.85 -6.91
CA ALA A 119 -7.63 -3.93 -7.13
C ALA A 119 -6.32 -3.69 -6.39
N VAL A 120 -5.84 -2.44 -6.37
CA VAL A 120 -4.64 -2.04 -5.64
C VAL A 120 -4.85 -2.17 -4.13
N ARG A 121 -5.99 -1.70 -3.61
CA ARG A 121 -6.35 -1.86 -2.18
C ARG A 121 -6.34 -3.32 -1.74
N ALA A 122 -6.88 -4.21 -2.57
CA ALA A 122 -6.88 -5.64 -2.29
C ALA A 122 -5.46 -6.24 -2.21
N LEU A 123 -4.54 -5.75 -3.05
CA LEU A 123 -3.14 -6.19 -3.05
C LEU A 123 -2.33 -5.59 -1.90
N LEU A 124 -2.68 -4.39 -1.44
CA LEU A 124 -1.98 -3.74 -0.32
C LEU A 124 -2.09 -4.54 0.97
N TYR A 125 -3.18 -5.26 1.21
CA TYR A 125 -3.38 -6.03 2.45
C TYR A 125 -2.24 -7.00 2.77
N SER A 126 -1.62 -7.62 1.76
CA SER A 126 -0.50 -8.54 2.00
C SER A 126 0.79 -7.84 2.42
N CYS A 127 0.93 -6.54 2.14
CA CYS A 127 2.14 -5.76 2.41
C CYS A 127 2.07 -5.01 3.75
N ILE A 128 0.88 -4.82 4.31
CA ILE A 128 0.68 -4.05 5.54
C ILE A 128 1.47 -4.61 6.73
N PRO A 129 1.49 -5.93 7.03
CA PRO A 129 2.23 -6.45 8.17
C PRO A 129 3.72 -6.07 8.13
N ASP A 130 4.37 -6.27 6.99
CA ASP A 130 5.79 -5.97 6.81
C ASP A 130 6.08 -4.47 6.91
N LEU A 131 5.20 -3.63 6.34
CA LEU A 131 5.32 -2.17 6.42
C LEU A 131 5.15 -1.66 7.85
N VAL A 132 4.19 -2.20 8.60
CA VAL A 132 3.96 -1.84 10.01
C VAL A 132 5.14 -2.29 10.87
N GLU A 133 5.65 -3.51 10.68
CA GLU A 133 6.82 -3.99 11.43
C GLU A 133 8.04 -3.09 11.19
N ARG A 134 8.26 -2.66 9.94
CA ARG A 134 9.34 -1.73 9.61
C ARG A 134 9.12 -0.35 10.24
N MET A 135 7.88 0.16 10.26
CA MET A 135 7.56 1.43 10.92
C MET A 135 7.86 1.39 12.41
N ILE A 136 7.48 0.30 13.10
CA ILE A 136 7.79 0.11 14.53
C ILE A 136 9.31 0.18 14.75
N LYS A 137 10.10 -0.49 13.91
CA LYS A 137 11.57 -0.44 14.01
C LYS A 137 12.14 0.96 13.83
N GLU A 138 11.56 1.79 12.95
CA GLU A 138 12.01 3.19 12.80
C GLU A 138 11.59 4.06 13.99
N ILE A 139 10.41 3.82 14.58
CA ILE A 139 9.97 4.49 15.81
C ILE A 139 10.95 4.16 16.95
N ASP A 140 11.24 2.88 17.19
CA ASP A 140 12.16 2.43 18.25
C ASP A 140 13.56 3.07 18.09
N ARG A 141 14.04 3.19 16.85
CA ARG A 141 15.32 3.85 16.54
C ARG A 141 15.32 5.34 16.80
N ALA A 142 14.18 6.01 16.58
CA ALA A 142 14.06 7.43 16.86
C ALA A 142 14.02 7.69 18.38
N GLU A 143 13.31 6.86 19.13
CA GLU A 143 13.27 6.95 20.60
C GLU A 143 14.65 6.70 21.23
N GLY A 144 15.38 5.68 20.76
CA GLY A 144 16.73 5.36 21.26
C GLY A 144 17.83 6.38 20.91
N LYS A 145 17.55 7.39 20.07
CA LYS A 145 18.47 8.51 19.79
C LYS A 145 18.30 9.70 20.74
N HIS A 146 17.30 9.66 21.62
CA HIS A 146 16.98 10.72 22.57
C HIS A 146 17.42 10.42 24.03
N GLU A 147 18.13 9.31 24.26
CA GLU A 147 18.86 9.00 25.51
C GLU A 147 20.34 9.36 25.40
#